data_AF-A0A7J6TBH6-F1
#
_entry.id   AF-A0A7J6TBH6-F1
#
_cell.length_a   1.000
_cell.length_b   1.000
_cell.length_c   1.000
_cell.angle_alpha   90.00
_cell.angle_beta   90.00
_cell.angle_gamma   90.00
#
_symmetry.space_group_name_H-M   'P 1'
#
loop_
_entity.id
_entity.type
_entity.pdbx_description
1 polymer ?
#
loop_
_entity_poly.entity_id
_entity_poly.type
_entity_poly.pdbx_seq_one_letter_code
_entity_poly.pdbx_strand_id
1 'polypeptide(L)'
;GDRASNELVLPAILNLSIFRNVLVAFHSSSTPVSVMEQCAFVLSECLSVTTDTTDKDSGSFEMVLAIAEAIIVLGRQLSEAIPAGTDSFISETTKYDWELIQRSKLVCRLLSEFGLTHFFPLVVLASPNSEHPEKERIKAVVTAILQLALHFVRVRHVELAGTALEFWYSALSGFLGASSLEDEEDDLFFDASTQGTGEGSSRSLMALLGAREQRIAERVLQHQNQELTLPFLEPWFKELVPALLIAICCPADIEKADQDEGFEMEPFVDFRESCAQVISDSCSIVDPEWIIEQIGETLSQCCQTDQASGLVRAPWQRVEACIYVLTAVAPKAVAGQDEVIPGLLRLLPKLDYPSEGLPALLLRTGAGRIVLYTSCYLAEQKELCVTLLNFFCETIIPVLPTVSTSGGASRDILKLSQKVCTDAVKTVLMAARMMLVQSLAEKDRPQWEHLVQGLASVCLLPTLDIDARISIVTGLGSVFAVLPDWEQITASLKDFCRLTAEPLTKALQDYRPPRNNMVSGPPAVKLFIASLSCCGHIRNDYSADDEPTTQPLLANLEEYWSTVQQVVMSVVIYHQDLSQQLC
;
A
#
# COMPACT_ATOMS: atom_id res chain seq x y z
N GLY A 1 22.35 -16.83 36.11
CA GLY A 1 23.51 -17.71 36.33
C GLY A 1 22.99 -19.12 36.33
N ASP A 2 23.35 -20.01 35.42
CA ASP A 2 24.52 -20.02 34.54
C ASP A 2 24.15 -19.87 33.06
N ARG A 3 24.82 -18.95 32.36
CA ARG A 3 24.83 -18.89 30.89
C ARG A 3 25.65 -20.05 30.29
N ALA A 4 26.60 -20.59 31.06
CA ALA A 4 27.48 -21.68 30.65
C ALA A 4 26.78 -23.05 30.48
N SER A 5 25.56 -23.24 31.00
CA SER A 5 24.83 -24.50 30.85
C SER A 5 23.97 -24.59 29.58
N ASN A 6 23.76 -23.50 28.84
CA ASN A 6 23.06 -23.54 27.55
C ASN A 6 24.00 -23.73 26.35
N GLU A 7 25.26 -23.30 26.46
CA GLU A 7 26.28 -23.49 25.41
C GLU A 7 26.69 -24.96 25.19
N LEU A 8 26.52 -25.82 26.20
CA LEU A 8 26.85 -27.25 26.15
C LEU A 8 25.71 -28.13 25.66
N VAL A 9 24.49 -27.60 25.51
CA VAL A 9 23.30 -28.41 25.22
C VAL A 9 23.08 -28.57 23.71
N LEU A 10 23.47 -27.59 22.89
CA LEU A 10 23.25 -27.68 21.44
C LEU A 10 24.17 -28.68 20.71
N PRO A 11 25.49 -28.70 20.97
CA PRO A 11 26.38 -29.74 20.41
C PRO A 11 26.08 -31.14 20.97
N ALA A 12 25.36 -31.23 22.10
CA ALA A 12 24.94 -32.49 22.70
C ALA A 12 23.58 -33.00 22.15
N ILE A 13 22.69 -32.11 21.71
CA ILE A 13 21.38 -32.48 21.14
C ILE A 13 21.50 -32.85 19.65
N LEU A 14 22.33 -32.16 18.89
CA LEU A 14 22.67 -32.55 17.51
C LEU A 14 24.05 -33.18 17.50
N ASN A 15 24.10 -34.51 17.50
CA ASN A 15 25.30 -35.22 17.12
C ASN A 15 25.83 -34.60 15.82
N LEU A 16 27.04 -34.04 15.82
CA LEU A 16 27.63 -33.35 14.66
C LEU A 16 27.56 -34.19 13.38
N SER A 17 27.51 -35.53 13.51
CA SER A 17 27.26 -36.43 12.38
C SER A 17 25.82 -36.39 11.85
N ILE A 18 24.81 -36.25 12.70
CA ILE A 18 23.40 -36.05 12.31
C ILE A 18 23.25 -34.69 11.64
N PHE A 19 23.80 -33.62 12.25
CA PHE A 19 23.77 -32.28 11.65
C PHE A 19 24.45 -32.28 10.27
N ARG A 20 25.63 -32.89 10.14
CA ARG A 20 26.31 -33.07 8.85
C ARG A 20 25.48 -33.88 7.85
N ASN A 21 24.81 -34.95 8.28
CA ASN A 21 23.95 -35.75 7.41
C ASN A 21 22.71 -34.97 6.97
N VAL A 22 22.14 -34.13 7.84
CA VAL A 22 21.03 -33.22 7.53
C VAL A 22 21.47 -32.21 6.49
N LEU A 23 22.64 -31.57 6.66
CA LEU A 23 23.19 -30.66 5.65
C LEU A 23 23.40 -31.37 4.30
N VAL A 24 24.04 -32.54 4.29
CA VAL A 24 24.29 -33.33 3.06
C VAL A 24 22.98 -33.72 2.37
N ALA A 25 21.97 -34.15 3.13
CA ALA A 25 20.66 -34.50 2.59
C ALA A 25 19.94 -33.27 2.03
N PHE A 26 20.03 -32.13 2.73
CA PHE A 26 19.43 -30.87 2.31
C PHE A 26 20.06 -30.35 1.01
N HIS A 27 21.38 -30.43 0.87
CA HIS A 27 22.11 -29.99 -0.34
C HIS A 27 21.94 -30.87 -1.57
N SER A 28 21.36 -32.07 -1.43
CA SER A 28 21.28 -33.03 -2.53
C SER A 28 20.02 -32.81 -3.38
N SER A 29 20.22 -32.52 -4.66
CA SER A 29 19.14 -32.35 -5.65
C SER A 29 18.32 -33.63 -5.89
N SER A 30 18.77 -34.80 -5.42
CA SER A 30 18.02 -36.06 -5.51
C SER A 30 17.14 -36.34 -4.28
N THR A 31 17.18 -35.49 -3.25
CA THR A 31 16.44 -35.72 -2.00
C THR A 31 14.94 -35.48 -2.21
N PRO A 32 14.05 -36.41 -1.77
CA PRO A 32 12.60 -36.20 -1.85
C PRO A 32 12.15 -34.98 -1.03
N VAL A 33 11.10 -34.28 -1.49
CA VAL A 33 10.57 -33.08 -0.82
C VAL A 33 10.26 -33.34 0.66
N SER A 34 9.65 -34.49 0.99
CA SER A 34 9.33 -34.87 2.37
C SER A 34 10.54 -35.02 3.29
N VAL A 35 11.70 -35.41 2.74
CA VAL A 35 12.95 -35.50 3.50
C VAL A 35 13.58 -34.11 3.62
N MET A 36 13.47 -33.27 2.59
CA MET A 36 13.91 -31.88 2.64
C MET A 36 13.10 -31.06 3.65
N GLU A 37 11.80 -31.29 3.78
CA GLU A 37 10.95 -30.67 4.81
C GLU A 37 11.44 -30.99 6.22
N GLN A 38 11.80 -32.25 6.48
CA GLN A 38 12.36 -32.66 7.78
C GLN A 38 13.73 -32.03 8.03
N CYS A 39 14.57 -31.94 6.99
CA CYS A 39 15.86 -31.28 7.10
C CYS A 39 15.69 -29.77 7.37
N ALA A 40 14.80 -29.10 6.63
CA ALA A 40 14.48 -27.70 6.83
C ALA A 40 13.95 -27.43 8.24
N PHE A 41 13.05 -28.27 8.75
CA PHE A 41 12.57 -28.18 10.13
C PHE A 41 13.71 -28.24 11.15
N VAL A 42 14.65 -29.18 10.99
CA VAL A 42 15.81 -29.27 11.89
C VAL A 42 16.69 -28.03 11.78
N LEU A 43 16.93 -27.50 10.58
CA LEU A 43 17.73 -26.28 10.37
C LEU A 43 17.04 -25.05 10.98
N SER A 44 15.72 -24.90 10.83
CA SER A 44 14.90 -23.87 11.48
C SER A 44 15.07 -23.90 13.00
N GLU A 45 14.92 -25.10 13.60
CA GLU A 45 15.13 -25.28 15.04
C GLU A 45 16.56 -24.96 15.47
N CYS A 46 17.56 -25.19 14.63
CA CYS A 46 18.94 -24.77 14.90
C CYS A 46 19.10 -23.25 14.89
N LEU A 47 18.45 -22.55 13.96
CA LEU A 47 18.50 -21.10 13.86
C LEU A 47 17.80 -20.42 15.05
N SER A 48 16.68 -20.98 15.53
CA SER A 48 15.90 -20.38 16.63
C SER A 48 16.59 -20.42 17.99
N VAL A 49 17.46 -21.41 18.20
CA VAL A 49 18.20 -21.62 19.47
C VAL A 49 19.59 -21.00 19.46
N THR A 50 20.13 -20.62 18.30
CA THR A 50 21.37 -19.82 18.21
C THR A 50 21.05 -18.37 18.48
N THR A 51 21.67 -17.78 19.51
CA THR A 51 21.42 -16.39 19.90
C THR A 51 22.66 -15.49 19.87
N ASP A 52 23.86 -16.06 19.73
CA ASP A 52 25.12 -15.31 19.69
C ASP A 52 25.84 -15.52 18.35
N THR A 53 25.78 -14.48 17.52
CA THR A 53 26.46 -14.38 16.22
C THR A 53 27.68 -13.47 16.27
N THR A 54 28.04 -12.96 17.46
CA THR A 54 29.08 -11.94 17.62
C THR A 54 30.42 -12.51 18.09
N ASP A 55 30.41 -13.65 18.77
CA ASP A 55 31.62 -14.33 19.24
C ASP A 55 32.06 -15.45 18.29
N LYS A 56 33.25 -15.27 17.69
CA LYS A 56 33.88 -16.24 16.78
C LYS A 56 34.20 -17.58 17.46
N ASP A 57 34.49 -17.56 18.76
CA ASP A 57 34.88 -18.78 19.47
C ASP A 57 33.65 -19.60 19.92
N SER A 58 32.45 -19.11 19.63
CA SER A 58 31.20 -19.81 19.91
C SER A 58 30.91 -20.88 18.84
N GLY A 59 30.57 -22.09 19.29
CA GLY A 59 30.08 -23.15 18.38
C GLY A 59 28.78 -22.78 17.65
N SER A 60 28.06 -21.76 18.13
CA SER A 60 26.88 -21.20 17.48
C SER A 60 27.21 -20.43 16.21
N PHE A 61 28.30 -19.64 16.18
CA PHE A 61 28.68 -18.86 15.01
C PHE A 61 29.02 -19.74 13.80
N GLU A 62 29.85 -20.77 13.97
CA GLU A 62 30.15 -21.74 12.91
C GLU A 62 28.93 -22.53 12.46
N MET A 63 27.98 -22.81 13.37
CA MET A 63 26.74 -23.47 12.99
C MET A 63 25.88 -22.56 12.11
N VAL A 64 25.72 -21.28 12.46
CA VAL A 64 24.99 -20.29 11.65
C VAL A 64 25.60 -20.15 10.25
N LEU A 65 26.94 -20.07 10.15
CA LEU A 65 27.61 -20.03 8.85
C LEU A 65 27.43 -21.34 8.05
N ALA A 66 27.48 -22.50 8.69
CA ALA A 66 27.25 -23.78 8.02
C ALA A 66 25.81 -23.91 7.48
N ILE A 67 24.82 -23.43 8.23
CA ILE A 67 23.40 -23.37 7.81
C ILE A 67 23.21 -22.37 6.67
N ALA A 68 23.94 -21.26 6.66
CA ALA A 68 23.93 -20.32 5.55
C ALA A 68 24.54 -20.93 4.28
N GLU A 69 25.70 -21.60 4.38
CA GLU A 69 26.41 -22.22 3.26
C GLU A 69 25.61 -23.39 2.63
N ALA A 70 25.17 -24.36 3.43
CA ALA A 70 23.74 -24.57 3.61
C ALA A 70 22.75 -24.22 2.48
N ILE A 71 21.91 -23.27 2.87
CA ILE A 71 20.92 -22.59 2.05
C ILE A 71 21.53 -22.12 0.71
N ILE A 72 22.76 -21.61 0.70
CA ILE A 72 23.41 -21.07 -0.51
C ILE A 72 23.61 -22.13 -1.59
N VAL A 73 24.17 -23.28 -1.23
CA VAL A 73 24.49 -24.34 -2.20
C VAL A 73 23.22 -24.90 -2.85
N LEU A 74 22.21 -25.20 -2.05
CA LEU A 74 20.93 -25.69 -2.57
C LEU A 74 20.19 -24.60 -3.36
N GLY A 75 20.14 -23.39 -2.82
CA GLY A 75 19.50 -22.24 -3.47
C GLY A 75 20.07 -21.97 -4.86
N ARG A 76 21.41 -22.08 -5.03
CA ARG A 76 22.05 -21.92 -6.34
C ARG A 76 21.59 -22.99 -7.34
N GLN A 77 21.58 -24.26 -6.94
CA GLN A 77 21.11 -25.35 -7.80
C GLN A 77 19.65 -25.14 -8.25
N LEU A 78 18.79 -24.69 -7.33
CA LEU A 78 17.39 -24.41 -7.64
C LEU A 78 17.23 -23.15 -8.51
N SER A 79 18.04 -22.11 -8.28
CA SER A 79 18.03 -20.87 -9.08
C SER A 79 18.45 -21.09 -10.53
N GLU A 80 19.33 -22.06 -10.80
CA GLU A 80 19.70 -22.46 -12.16
C GLU A 80 18.58 -23.21 -12.88
N ALA A 81 17.72 -23.91 -12.13
CA ALA A 81 16.60 -24.68 -12.66
C ALA A 81 15.32 -23.85 -12.85
N ILE A 82 15.12 -22.80 -12.05
CA ILE A 82 13.97 -21.89 -12.13
C ILE A 82 14.39 -20.57 -12.79
N PRO A 83 13.91 -20.27 -14.01
CA PRO A 83 14.21 -18.99 -14.63
C PRO A 83 13.57 -17.84 -13.83
N ALA A 84 14.35 -16.77 -13.63
CA ALA A 84 13.89 -15.54 -12.99
C ALA A 84 13.91 -14.38 -14.00
N GLY A 85 13.04 -13.39 -13.80
CA GLY A 85 12.95 -12.22 -14.68
C GLY A 85 12.33 -12.50 -16.07
N THR A 86 11.54 -13.57 -16.20
CA THR A 86 10.74 -13.84 -17.39
C THR A 86 9.43 -13.04 -17.39
N ASP A 87 8.81 -12.84 -18.55
CA ASP A 87 7.50 -12.16 -18.63
C ASP A 87 6.33 -13.10 -18.27
N SER A 88 6.49 -14.42 -18.43
CA SER A 88 5.44 -15.44 -18.19
C SER A 88 5.47 -15.97 -16.76
N PHE A 89 4.29 -16.28 -16.22
CA PHE A 89 4.15 -16.99 -14.95
C PHE A 89 4.53 -18.47 -15.10
N ILE A 90 5.09 -19.05 -14.04
CA ILE A 90 5.42 -20.47 -14.00
C ILE A 90 4.15 -21.23 -13.66
N SER A 91 3.70 -22.11 -14.57
CA SER A 91 2.52 -22.94 -14.35
C SER A 91 2.90 -24.25 -13.64
N GLU A 92 2.17 -24.63 -12.58
CA GLU A 92 2.36 -25.90 -11.85
C GLU A 92 1.77 -27.11 -12.63
N THR A 93 1.83 -27.10 -13.96
CA THR A 93 1.10 -28.06 -14.79
C THR A 93 1.80 -29.43 -14.87
N THR A 94 3.09 -29.50 -14.54
CA THR A 94 3.83 -30.77 -14.47
C THR A 94 4.26 -31.09 -13.04
N LYS A 95 4.29 -32.39 -12.71
CA LYS A 95 4.79 -32.87 -11.41
C LYS A 95 6.23 -32.42 -11.13
N TYR A 96 7.04 -32.27 -12.17
CA TYR A 96 8.43 -31.83 -12.05
C TYR A 96 8.51 -30.36 -11.60
N ASP A 97 7.69 -29.49 -12.18
CA ASP A 97 7.64 -28.07 -11.84
C ASP A 97 7.12 -27.87 -10.40
N TRP A 98 6.11 -28.66 -9.98
CA TRP A 98 5.62 -28.63 -8.61
C TRP A 98 6.71 -29.00 -7.57
N GLU A 99 7.43 -30.12 -7.78
CA GLU A 99 8.48 -30.52 -6.83
C GLU A 99 9.59 -29.46 -6.72
N LEU A 100 9.96 -28.85 -7.85
CA LEU A 100 10.97 -27.79 -7.90
C LEU A 100 10.53 -26.53 -7.15
N ILE A 101 9.26 -26.13 -7.31
CA ILE A 101 8.65 -25.00 -6.61
C ILE A 101 8.60 -25.26 -5.10
N GLN A 102 8.15 -26.44 -4.67
CA GLN A 102 8.07 -26.77 -3.24
C GLN A 102 9.45 -26.74 -2.56
N ARG A 103 10.48 -27.28 -3.22
CA ARG A 103 11.86 -27.21 -2.70
C ARG A 103 12.36 -25.78 -2.59
N SER A 104 12.03 -24.94 -3.57
CA SER A 104 12.40 -23.53 -3.57
C SER A 104 11.69 -22.75 -2.47
N LYS A 105 10.40 -23.02 -2.22
CA LYS A 105 9.66 -22.46 -1.09
C LYS A 105 10.32 -22.81 0.25
N LEU A 106 10.78 -24.05 0.44
CA LEU A 106 11.50 -24.44 1.67
C LEU A 106 12.81 -23.66 1.85
N VAL A 107 13.58 -23.45 0.77
CA VAL A 107 14.79 -22.63 0.82
C VAL A 107 14.47 -21.18 1.15
N CYS A 108 13.43 -20.61 0.53
CA CYS A 108 12.99 -19.24 0.82
C CYS A 108 12.53 -19.08 2.27
N ARG A 109 11.81 -20.05 2.86
CA ARG A 109 11.42 -20.00 4.28
C ARG A 109 12.64 -19.96 5.20
N LEU A 110 13.62 -20.83 4.96
CA LEU A 110 14.88 -20.83 5.73
C LEU A 110 15.68 -19.53 5.53
N LEU A 111 15.66 -18.96 4.32
CA LEU A 111 16.23 -17.64 4.07
C LEU A 111 15.54 -16.59 4.96
N SER A 112 14.20 -16.58 5.01
CA SER A 112 13.43 -15.64 5.82
C SER A 112 13.70 -15.78 7.32
N GLU A 113 13.71 -17.01 7.86
CA GLU A 113 14.06 -17.29 9.26
C GLU A 113 15.49 -16.83 9.60
N PHE A 114 16.44 -17.08 8.70
CA PHE A 114 17.81 -16.58 8.82
C PHE A 114 17.85 -15.05 8.77
N GLY A 115 17.05 -14.43 7.89
CA GLY A 115 16.86 -12.99 7.75
C GLY A 115 16.47 -12.32 9.06
N LEU A 116 15.53 -12.94 9.78
CA LEU A 116 14.94 -12.38 11.00
C LEU A 116 15.93 -12.25 12.16
N THR A 117 16.85 -13.20 12.29
CA THR A 117 17.65 -13.37 13.51
C THR A 117 19.16 -13.21 13.29
N HIS A 118 19.67 -13.62 12.14
CA HIS A 118 21.10 -13.78 11.92
C HIS A 118 21.68 -12.87 10.84
N PHE A 119 20.85 -12.44 9.89
CA PHE A 119 21.31 -11.67 8.74
C PHE A 119 21.92 -10.31 9.13
N PHE A 120 21.19 -9.47 9.86
CA PHE A 120 21.66 -8.12 10.19
C PHE A 120 22.95 -8.11 11.04
N PRO A 121 23.10 -8.95 12.09
CA PRO A 121 24.37 -9.09 12.80
C PRO A 121 25.55 -9.45 11.88
N LEU A 122 25.34 -10.35 10.92
CA LEU A 122 26.39 -10.72 9.95
C LEU A 122 26.71 -9.58 8.98
N VAL A 123 25.72 -8.75 8.61
CA VAL A 123 25.96 -7.53 7.81
C VAL A 123 26.85 -6.56 8.58
N VAL A 124 26.58 -6.31 9.87
CA VAL A 124 27.43 -5.47 10.74
C VAL A 124 28.87 -6.01 10.76
N LEU A 125 29.05 -7.32 10.87
CA LEU A 125 30.37 -7.96 10.84
C LEU A 125 31.05 -7.92 9.47
N ALA A 126 30.29 -7.87 8.37
CA ALA A 126 30.79 -7.75 7.00
C ALA A 126 31.17 -6.31 6.63
N SER A 127 30.71 -5.30 7.37
CA SER A 127 30.91 -3.88 7.07
C SER A 127 32.38 -3.47 7.03
N PRO A 128 32.77 -2.45 6.23
CA PRO A 128 34.16 -2.03 6.04
C PRO A 128 34.93 -1.72 7.33
N ASN A 129 34.26 -1.24 8.37
CA ASN A 129 34.87 -0.85 9.64
C ASN A 129 34.95 -1.98 10.69
N SER A 130 34.41 -3.17 10.39
CA SER A 130 34.54 -4.35 11.25
C SER A 130 35.96 -4.95 11.15
N GLU A 131 36.56 -5.28 12.29
CA GLU A 131 37.87 -5.95 12.42
C GLU A 131 37.74 -7.49 12.55
N HIS A 132 36.59 -8.07 12.20
CA HIS A 132 36.36 -9.51 12.37
C HIS A 132 37.31 -10.35 11.49
N PRO A 133 37.97 -11.39 12.03
CA PRO A 133 38.99 -12.17 11.31
C PRO A 133 38.41 -13.01 10.14
N GLU A 134 37.11 -13.28 10.13
CA GLU A 134 36.43 -14.00 9.03
C GLU A 134 35.60 -13.09 8.12
N LYS A 135 35.81 -11.78 8.19
CA LYS A 135 35.03 -10.77 7.46
C LYS A 135 34.80 -11.10 5.99
N GLU A 136 35.83 -11.57 5.27
CA GLU A 136 35.70 -11.91 3.85
C GLU A 136 34.79 -13.13 3.60
N ARG A 137 34.83 -14.14 4.49
CA ARG A 137 33.92 -15.29 4.44
C ARG A 137 32.49 -14.85 4.74
N ILE A 138 32.30 -14.06 5.79
CA ILE A 138 30.98 -13.52 6.18
C ILE A 138 30.40 -12.68 5.04
N LYS A 139 31.20 -11.77 4.48
CA LYS A 139 30.82 -10.94 3.35
C LYS A 139 30.40 -11.78 2.14
N ALA A 140 31.13 -12.86 1.83
CA ALA A 140 30.78 -13.76 0.74
C ALA A 140 29.45 -14.49 1.00
N VAL A 141 29.20 -14.93 2.24
CA VAL A 141 27.95 -15.58 2.66
C VAL A 141 26.77 -14.60 2.54
N VAL A 142 26.88 -13.42 3.16
CA VAL A 142 25.85 -12.37 3.12
C VAL A 142 25.53 -11.97 1.68
N THR A 143 26.55 -11.77 0.85
CA THR A 143 26.40 -11.46 -0.58
C THR A 143 25.64 -12.57 -1.32
N ALA A 144 25.99 -13.83 -1.10
CA ALA A 144 25.34 -14.97 -1.76
C ALA A 144 23.87 -15.14 -1.32
N ILE A 145 23.56 -14.85 -0.05
CA ILE A 145 22.19 -14.84 0.46
C ILE A 145 21.36 -13.75 -0.24
N LEU A 146 21.89 -12.53 -0.33
CA LEU A 146 21.20 -11.41 -1.01
C LEU A 146 20.94 -11.72 -2.48
N GLN A 147 21.92 -12.31 -3.18
CA GLN A 147 21.75 -12.76 -4.57
C GLN A 147 20.64 -13.80 -4.73
N LEU A 148 20.55 -14.77 -3.81
CA LEU A 148 19.51 -15.79 -3.86
C LEU A 148 18.13 -15.21 -3.56
N ALA A 149 18.01 -14.40 -2.52
CA ALA A 149 16.76 -13.73 -2.19
C ALA A 149 16.27 -12.86 -3.36
N LEU A 150 17.18 -12.11 -3.99
CA LEU A 150 16.89 -11.30 -5.17
C LEU A 150 16.44 -12.15 -6.38
N HIS A 151 17.08 -13.31 -6.61
CA HIS A 151 16.67 -14.23 -7.66
C HIS A 151 15.25 -14.72 -7.46
N PHE A 152 14.92 -15.22 -6.27
CA PHE A 152 13.60 -15.82 -6.01
C PHE A 152 12.47 -14.79 -5.99
N VAL A 153 12.72 -13.54 -5.57
CA VAL A 153 11.75 -12.44 -5.71
C VAL A 153 11.44 -12.14 -7.18
N ARG A 154 12.39 -12.34 -8.10
CA ARG A 154 12.20 -12.15 -9.55
C ARG A 154 11.49 -13.31 -10.24
N VAL A 155 11.23 -14.41 -9.54
CA VAL A 155 10.51 -15.56 -10.10
C VAL A 155 9.05 -15.18 -10.25
N ARG A 156 8.47 -15.40 -11.44
CA ARG A 156 7.05 -15.12 -11.72
C ARG A 156 6.16 -16.24 -11.18
N HIS A 157 6.12 -16.35 -9.86
CA HIS A 157 5.26 -17.25 -9.12
C HIS A 157 4.92 -16.62 -7.77
N VAL A 158 3.66 -16.25 -7.55
CA VAL A 158 3.22 -15.40 -6.42
C VAL A 158 3.68 -15.95 -5.07
N GLU A 159 3.38 -17.21 -4.77
CA GLU A 159 3.74 -17.78 -3.45
C GLU A 159 5.25 -17.91 -3.22
N LEU A 160 6.02 -18.27 -4.25
CA LEU A 160 7.48 -18.41 -4.14
C LEU A 160 8.14 -17.04 -3.99
N ALA A 161 7.76 -16.06 -4.81
CA ALA A 161 8.24 -14.70 -4.71
C ALA A 161 7.83 -14.05 -3.39
N GLY A 162 6.61 -14.28 -2.91
CA GLY A 162 6.12 -13.83 -1.61
C GLY A 162 6.94 -14.42 -0.46
N THR A 163 7.22 -15.73 -0.49
CA THR A 163 8.08 -16.37 0.52
C THR A 163 9.51 -15.78 0.49
N ALA A 164 10.04 -15.45 -0.68
CA ALA A 164 11.34 -14.79 -0.81
C ALA A 164 11.33 -13.32 -0.35
N LEU A 165 10.18 -12.64 -0.46
CA LEU A 165 9.99 -11.26 -0.01
C LEU A 165 10.05 -11.15 1.52
N GLU A 166 9.59 -12.17 2.24
CA GLU A 166 9.66 -12.23 3.71
C GLU A 166 11.09 -12.07 4.24
N PHE A 167 12.11 -12.54 3.50
CA PHE A 167 13.51 -12.29 3.83
C PHE A 167 13.85 -10.79 3.78
N TRP A 168 13.40 -10.08 2.76
CA TRP A 168 13.65 -8.64 2.62
C TRP A 168 12.93 -7.83 3.69
N TYR A 169 11.70 -8.21 4.02
CA TYR A 169 10.98 -7.64 5.16
C TYR A 169 11.75 -7.87 6.47
N SER A 170 12.25 -9.09 6.69
CA SER A 170 13.04 -9.43 7.88
C SER A 170 14.37 -8.67 7.94
N ALA A 171 15.05 -8.51 6.80
CA ALA A 171 16.27 -7.72 6.68
C ALA A 171 16.03 -6.23 6.97
N LEU A 172 14.93 -5.67 6.48
CA LEU A 172 14.50 -4.29 6.78
C LEU A 172 14.15 -4.12 8.26
N SER A 173 13.41 -5.07 8.85
CA SER A 173 13.08 -5.05 10.28
C SER A 173 14.34 -5.07 11.15
N GLY A 174 15.34 -5.89 10.80
CA GLY A 174 16.65 -5.88 11.46
C GLY A 174 17.41 -4.56 11.32
N PHE A 175 17.35 -3.94 10.13
CA PHE A 175 17.96 -2.62 9.88
C PHE A 175 17.27 -1.50 10.66
N LEU A 176 15.94 -1.41 10.61
CA LEU A 176 15.14 -0.38 11.28
C LEU A 176 15.09 -0.57 12.81
N GLY A 177 15.24 -1.80 13.29
CA GLY A 177 15.09 -2.18 14.68
C GLY A 177 13.62 -2.41 15.06
N ALA A 178 13.37 -3.45 15.86
CA ALA A 178 12.04 -3.90 16.27
C ALA A 178 11.19 -2.85 17.01
N SER A 179 11.78 -1.76 17.49
CA SER A 179 11.13 -0.69 18.26
C SER A 179 10.66 0.52 17.43
N SER A 180 10.98 0.59 16.12
CA SER A 180 10.54 1.74 15.30
C SER A 180 9.09 1.63 14.79
N LEU A 181 8.48 0.44 14.84
CA LEU A 181 7.15 0.18 14.28
C LEU A 181 5.99 0.35 15.28
N GLU A 182 6.26 0.34 16.59
CA GLU A 182 5.23 0.50 17.64
C GLU A 182 5.34 1.84 18.40
N ASP A 183 6.51 2.51 18.43
CA ASP A 183 6.76 3.64 19.34
C ASP A 183 6.40 5.04 18.77
N GLU A 184 6.12 5.20 17.47
CA GLU A 184 5.74 6.53 16.93
C GLU A 184 4.33 7.00 17.35
N GLU A 185 3.44 6.08 17.77
CA GLU A 185 2.12 6.45 18.30
C GLU A 185 2.10 6.67 19.83
N ASP A 186 2.98 6.00 20.59
CA ASP A 186 2.93 6.00 22.06
C ASP A 186 3.79 7.07 22.75
N ASP A 187 4.86 7.57 22.10
CA ASP A 187 5.76 8.57 22.69
C ASP A 187 5.15 10.00 22.78
N LEU A 188 3.95 10.24 22.21
CA LEU A 188 3.25 11.54 22.29
C LEU A 188 2.13 11.62 23.36
N PHE A 189 1.73 10.50 23.98
CA PHE A 189 0.58 10.48 24.91
C PHE A 189 0.93 10.25 26.39
N PHE A 190 2.17 9.91 26.72
CA PHE A 190 2.54 9.47 28.08
C PHE A 190 3.21 10.53 28.96
N ASP A 191 2.83 11.81 28.85
CA ASP A 191 3.37 12.85 29.74
C ASP A 191 2.34 13.94 30.09
N ALA A 192 1.26 13.58 30.83
CA ALA A 192 0.47 14.59 31.57
C ALA A 192 -0.45 14.11 32.71
N SER A 193 -0.82 12.82 32.85
CA SER A 193 -2.02 12.48 33.66
C SER A 193 -1.84 11.62 34.92
N THR A 194 -0.63 11.16 35.29
CA THR A 194 -0.46 10.35 36.51
C THR A 194 0.58 10.91 37.47
N GLN A 195 0.22 11.98 38.17
CA GLN A 195 0.79 12.27 39.49
C GLN A 195 -0.31 12.17 40.55
N GLY A 196 -0.42 10.99 41.14
CA GLY A 196 -1.29 10.70 42.27
C GLY A 196 -0.61 9.74 43.25
N THR A 197 -0.06 10.32 44.32
CA THR A 197 0.21 9.72 45.65
C THR A 197 1.22 8.58 45.82
N GLY A 198 2.25 8.84 46.64
CA GLY A 198 2.54 8.00 47.82
C GLY A 198 3.66 6.94 47.72
N GLU A 199 4.86 7.32 48.13
CA GLU A 199 5.84 6.53 48.92
C GLU A 199 6.40 5.18 48.38
N GLY A 200 6.17 4.82 47.13
CA GLY A 200 6.89 3.74 46.42
C GLY A 200 7.88 4.21 45.34
N SER A 201 8.02 5.53 45.13
CA SER A 201 8.40 6.06 43.82
C SER A 201 9.88 5.97 43.45
N SER A 202 10.84 5.96 44.37
CA SER A 202 12.27 6.06 44.00
C SER A 202 12.85 4.81 43.32
N ARG A 203 12.41 3.60 43.69
CA ARG A 203 12.84 2.35 43.03
C ARG A 203 12.17 2.14 41.67
N SER A 204 10.90 2.58 41.55
CA SER A 204 10.17 2.56 40.28
C SER A 204 10.73 3.60 39.30
N LEU A 205 11.06 4.81 39.77
CA LEU A 205 11.73 5.84 38.97
C LEU A 205 13.13 5.42 38.53
N MET A 206 13.94 4.81 39.40
CA MET A 206 15.27 4.30 39.00
C MET A 206 15.19 3.16 38.00
N ALA A 207 14.19 2.27 38.10
CA ALA A 207 13.95 1.23 37.11
C ALA A 207 13.45 1.80 35.77
N LEU A 208 12.58 2.82 35.81
CA LEU A 208 12.10 3.53 34.62
C LEU A 208 13.22 4.36 33.96
N LEU A 209 14.06 5.03 34.75
CA LEU A 209 15.23 5.77 34.26
C LEU A 209 16.28 4.81 33.69
N GLY A 210 16.55 3.68 34.35
CA GLY A 210 17.45 2.64 33.83
C GLY A 210 16.92 2.01 32.53
N ALA A 211 15.62 1.71 32.44
CA ALA A 211 14.99 1.22 31.22
C ALA A 211 14.98 2.28 30.10
N ARG A 212 14.87 3.57 30.44
CA ARG A 212 14.97 4.67 29.48
C ARG A 212 16.40 4.85 28.98
N GLU A 213 17.40 4.85 29.87
CA GLU A 213 18.81 4.93 29.52
C GLU A 213 19.23 3.75 28.65
N GLN A 214 18.75 2.55 28.96
CA GLN A 214 19.01 1.35 28.18
C GLN A 214 18.36 1.46 26.78
N ARG A 215 17.11 1.91 26.66
CA ARG A 215 16.46 2.17 25.36
C ARG A 215 17.15 3.25 24.54
N ILE A 216 17.70 4.29 25.19
CA ILE A 216 18.48 5.32 24.50
C ILE A 216 19.81 4.74 24.01
N ALA A 217 20.51 3.98 24.84
CA ALA A 217 21.76 3.33 24.45
C ALA A 217 21.56 2.33 23.31
N GLU A 218 20.48 1.54 23.33
CA GLU A 218 20.09 0.63 22.26
C GLU A 218 19.77 1.39 20.96
N ARG A 219 19.02 2.51 21.03
CA ARG A 219 18.76 3.38 19.86
C ARG A 219 20.03 3.99 19.28
N VAL A 220 20.95 4.48 20.13
CA VAL A 220 22.23 5.04 19.68
C VAL A 220 23.09 3.97 19.00
N LEU A 221 23.16 2.77 19.57
CA LEU A 221 23.89 1.66 18.98
C LEU A 221 23.26 1.21 17.64
N GLN A 222 21.91 1.16 17.57
CA GLN A 222 21.19 0.84 16.35
C GLN A 222 21.49 1.86 15.25
N HIS A 223 21.46 3.16 15.58
CA HIS A 223 21.76 4.21 14.62
C HIS A 223 23.21 4.14 14.10
N GLN A 224 24.17 3.86 14.99
CA GLN A 224 25.55 3.62 14.58
C GLN A 224 25.68 2.41 13.66
N ASN A 225 24.99 1.31 13.97
CA ASN A 225 24.98 0.11 13.12
C ASN A 225 24.33 0.38 11.75
N GLN A 226 23.27 1.19 11.69
CA GLN A 226 22.65 1.62 10.44
C GLN A 226 23.64 2.40 9.56
N GLU A 227 24.30 3.42 10.12
CA GLU A 227 25.29 4.23 9.38
C GLU A 227 26.45 3.36 8.84
N LEU A 228 26.88 2.36 9.61
CA LEU A 228 27.97 1.45 9.23
C LEU A 228 27.57 0.44 8.14
N THR A 229 26.31 0.03 8.10
CA THR A 229 25.81 -1.03 7.20
C THR A 229 25.19 -0.48 5.92
N LEU A 230 24.73 0.78 5.93
CA LEU A 230 24.07 1.43 4.80
C LEU A 230 24.88 1.37 3.50
N PRO A 231 26.19 1.68 3.45
CA PRO A 231 26.97 1.58 2.20
C PRO A 231 27.07 0.17 1.62
N PHE A 232 26.88 -0.85 2.46
CA PHE A 232 26.88 -2.25 2.02
C PHE A 232 25.50 -2.68 1.52
N LEU A 233 24.41 -2.24 2.17
CA LEU A 233 23.04 -2.65 1.83
C LEU A 233 22.43 -1.83 0.69
N GLU A 234 22.72 -0.53 0.60
CA GLU A 234 22.13 0.38 -0.40
C GLU A 234 22.18 -0.16 -1.84
N PRO A 235 23.31 -0.71 -2.35
CA PRO A 235 23.35 -1.25 -3.71
C PRO A 235 22.36 -2.40 -3.94
N TRP A 236 22.12 -3.24 -2.93
CA TRP A 236 21.20 -4.37 -3.02
C TRP A 236 19.74 -3.92 -3.04
N PHE A 237 19.39 -2.91 -2.24
CA PHE A 237 18.06 -2.31 -2.27
C PHE A 237 17.81 -1.55 -3.59
N LYS A 238 18.85 -0.93 -4.17
CA LYS A 238 18.79 -0.39 -5.53
C LYS A 238 18.55 -1.47 -6.60
N GLU A 239 19.04 -2.70 -6.41
CA GLU A 239 18.71 -3.82 -7.30
C GLU A 239 17.34 -4.46 -7.02
N LEU A 240 16.88 -4.41 -5.78
CA LEU A 240 15.59 -4.95 -5.33
C LEU A 240 14.42 -4.16 -5.92
N VAL A 241 14.47 -2.82 -5.92
CA VAL A 241 13.36 -1.99 -6.39
C VAL A 241 12.96 -2.32 -7.85
N PRO A 242 13.89 -2.37 -8.84
CA PRO A 242 13.56 -2.82 -10.19
C PRO A 242 13.09 -4.27 -10.25
N ALA A 243 13.60 -5.14 -9.37
CA ALA A 243 13.15 -6.54 -9.29
C ALA A 243 11.68 -6.64 -8.84
N LEU A 244 11.30 -5.87 -7.83
CA LEU A 244 9.92 -5.81 -7.33
C LEU A 244 8.99 -5.19 -8.37
N LEU A 245 9.45 -4.17 -9.12
CA LEU A 245 8.68 -3.61 -10.24
C LEU A 245 8.31 -4.68 -11.27
N ILE A 246 9.26 -5.56 -11.61
CA ILE A 246 9.00 -6.70 -12.50
C ILE A 246 8.04 -7.69 -11.85
N ALA A 247 8.23 -8.01 -10.56
CA ALA A 247 7.41 -8.98 -9.85
C ALA A 247 5.93 -8.56 -9.74
N ILE A 248 5.65 -7.28 -9.48
CA ILE A 248 4.28 -6.75 -9.35
C ILE A 248 3.60 -6.42 -10.69
N CYS A 249 4.33 -6.51 -11.80
CA CYS A 249 3.77 -6.23 -13.12
C CYS A 249 2.71 -7.28 -13.49
N CYS A 250 1.50 -6.84 -13.82
CA CYS A 250 0.44 -7.76 -14.24
C CYS A 250 0.86 -8.59 -15.48
N PRO A 251 0.38 -9.84 -15.63
CA PRO A 251 0.59 -10.59 -16.86
C PRO A 251 0.00 -9.85 -18.08
N ALA A 252 0.61 -10.06 -19.25
CA ALA A 252 0.19 -9.36 -20.47
C ALA A 252 -1.27 -9.67 -20.83
N ASP A 253 -1.64 -10.95 -20.71
CA ASP A 253 -2.98 -11.50 -20.93
C ASP A 253 -3.50 -12.06 -19.61
N ILE A 254 -3.90 -11.16 -18.71
CA ILE A 254 -4.32 -11.49 -17.35
C ILE A 254 -5.52 -12.46 -17.30
N GLU A 255 -6.41 -12.39 -18.30
CA GLU A 255 -7.60 -13.24 -18.37
C GLU A 255 -7.25 -14.69 -18.74
N LYS A 256 -6.23 -14.89 -19.59
CA LYS A 256 -5.68 -16.23 -19.84
C LYS A 256 -4.83 -16.74 -18.68
N ALA A 257 -4.05 -15.87 -18.05
CA ALA A 257 -3.22 -16.26 -16.92
C ALA A 257 -4.07 -16.84 -15.78
N ASP A 258 -5.23 -16.20 -15.50
CA ASP A 258 -6.21 -16.63 -14.49
C ASP A 258 -6.84 -18.00 -14.80
N GLN A 259 -6.90 -18.40 -16.08
CA GLN A 259 -7.54 -19.65 -16.51
C GLN A 259 -6.55 -20.80 -16.72
N ASP A 260 -5.36 -20.53 -17.28
CA ASP A 260 -4.48 -21.55 -17.85
C ASP A 260 -3.07 -21.58 -17.22
N GLU A 261 -2.62 -20.54 -16.50
CA GLU A 261 -1.20 -20.41 -16.06
C GLU A 261 -0.98 -20.52 -14.54
N GLY A 262 -2.01 -20.85 -13.75
CA GLY A 262 -1.89 -20.93 -12.29
C GLY A 262 -1.68 -19.57 -11.62
N PHE A 263 -2.12 -18.49 -12.27
CA PHE A 263 -2.18 -17.16 -11.69
C PHE A 263 -3.51 -16.97 -10.98
N GLU A 264 -3.50 -16.52 -9.74
CA GLU A 264 -4.70 -16.18 -8.98
C GLU A 264 -4.65 -14.70 -8.57
N MET A 265 -5.72 -13.97 -8.85
CA MET A 265 -5.74 -12.52 -8.67
C MET A 265 -5.69 -12.10 -7.19
N GLU A 266 -6.39 -12.80 -6.29
CA GLU A 266 -6.47 -12.44 -4.87
C GLU A 266 -5.10 -12.58 -4.16
N PRO A 267 -4.41 -13.74 -4.22
CA PRO A 267 -3.04 -13.86 -3.69
C PRO A 267 -2.07 -12.87 -4.32
N PHE A 268 -2.25 -12.55 -5.61
CA PHE A 268 -1.41 -11.56 -6.28
C PHE A 268 -1.60 -10.15 -5.73
N VAL A 269 -2.84 -9.75 -5.40
CA VAL A 269 -3.10 -8.44 -4.78
C VAL A 269 -2.40 -8.32 -3.42
N ASP A 270 -2.49 -9.35 -2.56
CA ASP A 270 -1.81 -9.37 -1.26
C ASP A 270 -0.28 -9.32 -1.40
N PHE A 271 0.25 -10.03 -2.39
CA PHE A 271 1.68 -9.98 -2.72
C PHE A 271 2.12 -8.58 -3.18
N ARG A 272 1.31 -7.90 -4.01
CA ARG A 272 1.62 -6.54 -4.46
C ARG A 272 1.62 -5.55 -3.31
N GLU A 273 0.70 -5.69 -2.35
CA GLU A 273 0.68 -4.87 -1.14
C GLU A 273 1.93 -5.08 -0.30
N SER A 274 2.32 -6.34 -0.10
CA SER A 274 3.57 -6.68 0.60
C SER A 274 4.80 -6.08 -0.12
N CYS A 275 4.83 -6.11 -1.45
CA CYS A 275 5.89 -5.47 -2.23
C CYS A 275 5.91 -3.95 -2.05
N ALA A 276 4.74 -3.30 -2.08
CA ALA A 276 4.64 -1.85 -1.84
C ALA A 276 5.13 -1.47 -0.44
N GLN A 277 4.81 -2.26 0.58
CA GLN A 277 5.32 -2.06 1.93
C GLN A 277 6.85 -2.15 1.97
N VAL A 278 7.44 -3.21 1.39
CA VAL A 278 8.90 -3.37 1.31
C VAL A 278 9.55 -2.21 0.55
N ILE A 279 8.96 -1.74 -0.55
CA ILE A 279 9.46 -0.57 -1.30
C ILE A 279 9.40 0.70 -0.45
N SER A 280 8.27 0.94 0.23
CA SER A 280 8.09 2.10 1.13
C SER A 280 9.13 2.08 2.25
N ASP A 281 9.34 0.93 2.90
CA ASP A 281 10.31 0.79 3.99
C ASP A 281 11.76 0.87 3.49
N SER A 282 12.02 0.47 2.24
CA SER A 282 13.31 0.64 1.57
C SER A 282 13.73 2.11 1.42
N CYS A 283 12.79 3.06 1.53
CA CYS A 283 13.09 4.49 1.55
C CYS A 283 13.96 4.93 2.76
N SER A 284 14.12 4.06 3.76
CA SER A 284 15.06 4.26 4.87
C SER A 284 16.52 3.94 4.53
N ILE A 285 16.75 3.21 3.43
CA ILE A 285 18.07 2.77 2.96
C ILE A 285 18.45 3.45 1.64
N VAL A 286 17.46 3.65 0.76
CA VAL A 286 17.62 4.26 -0.56
C VAL A 286 16.82 5.55 -0.61
N ASP A 287 17.42 6.61 -1.14
CA ASP A 287 16.74 7.90 -1.29
C ASP A 287 15.43 7.75 -2.10
N PRO A 288 14.27 8.25 -1.59
CA PRO A 288 13.01 8.19 -2.30
C PRO A 288 13.07 8.82 -3.70
N GLU A 289 13.84 9.90 -3.85
CA GLU A 289 14.05 10.60 -5.12
C GLU A 289 14.71 9.68 -6.15
N TRP A 290 15.72 8.90 -5.74
CA TRP A 290 16.36 7.93 -6.63
C TRP A 290 15.37 6.88 -7.14
N ILE A 291 14.50 6.37 -6.25
CA ILE A 291 13.46 5.41 -6.64
C ILE A 291 12.50 6.04 -7.66
N ILE A 292 12.03 7.26 -7.38
CA ILE A 292 11.13 8.00 -8.26
C ILE A 292 11.78 8.22 -9.63
N GLU A 293 13.05 8.63 -9.69
CA GLU A 293 13.81 8.81 -10.93
C GLU A 293 13.92 7.52 -11.73
N GLN A 294 14.27 6.39 -11.09
CA GLN A 294 14.38 5.09 -11.75
C GLN A 294 13.04 4.62 -12.35
N ILE A 295 11.94 4.84 -11.64
CA ILE A 295 10.61 4.55 -12.18
C ILE A 295 10.25 5.51 -13.32
N GLY A 296 10.64 6.78 -13.21
CA GLY A 296 10.50 7.78 -14.28
C GLY A 296 11.25 7.39 -15.56
N GLU A 297 12.49 6.91 -15.43
CA GLU A 297 13.28 6.38 -16.55
C GLU A 297 12.53 5.20 -17.21
N THR A 298 12.03 4.25 -16.42
CA THR A 298 11.26 3.11 -16.92
C THR A 298 9.99 3.54 -17.67
N LEU A 299 9.23 4.48 -17.12
CA LEU A 299 8.05 5.06 -17.76
C LEU A 299 8.41 5.73 -19.10
N SER A 300 9.49 6.52 -19.12
CA SER A 300 9.94 7.21 -20.33
C SER A 300 10.34 6.24 -21.45
N GLN A 301 10.93 5.09 -21.09
CA GLN A 301 11.35 4.06 -22.04
C GLN A 301 10.17 3.28 -22.63
N CYS A 302 9.07 3.11 -21.88
CA CYS A 302 7.92 2.34 -22.35
C CYS A 302 6.84 3.19 -23.04
N CYS A 303 6.86 4.50 -22.88
CA CYS A 303 5.88 5.42 -23.45
C CYS A 303 6.27 5.91 -24.85
N GLN A 304 5.38 5.73 -25.82
CA GLN A 304 5.56 6.25 -27.18
C GLN A 304 4.37 7.12 -27.57
N THR A 305 4.62 8.37 -27.95
CA THR A 305 3.56 9.28 -28.41
C THR A 305 3.21 9.01 -29.87
N ASP A 306 1.95 8.64 -30.11
CA ASP A 306 1.38 8.53 -31.44
C ASP A 306 1.10 9.94 -32.00
N GLN A 307 1.87 10.34 -33.00
CA GLN A 307 1.79 11.68 -33.59
C GLN A 307 0.43 11.98 -34.24
N ALA A 308 -0.35 10.96 -34.61
CA ALA A 308 -1.64 11.14 -35.28
C ALA A 308 -2.80 11.38 -34.32
N SER A 309 -2.81 10.68 -33.18
CA SER A 309 -3.88 10.75 -32.18
C SER A 309 -3.55 11.67 -30.99
N GLY A 310 -2.26 11.98 -30.80
CA GLY A 310 -1.78 12.68 -29.60
C GLY A 310 -1.79 11.80 -28.34
N LEU A 311 -2.21 10.53 -28.46
CA LEU A 311 -2.23 9.56 -27.37
C LEU A 311 -0.86 8.93 -27.17
N VAL A 312 -0.61 8.46 -25.95
CA VAL A 312 0.59 7.74 -25.57
C VAL A 312 0.27 6.25 -25.49
N ARG A 313 0.94 5.48 -26.34
CA ARG A 313 0.89 4.02 -26.34
C ARG A 313 2.01 3.49 -25.47
N ALA A 314 1.63 2.66 -24.51
CA ALA A 314 2.55 1.96 -23.63
C ALA A 314 1.91 0.61 -23.22
N PRO A 315 2.69 -0.41 -22.90
CA PRO A 315 2.17 -1.62 -22.26
C PRO A 315 1.49 -1.24 -20.94
N TRP A 316 0.16 -1.40 -20.85
CA TRP A 316 -0.62 -0.93 -19.70
C TRP A 316 -0.13 -1.52 -18.38
N GLN A 317 0.34 -2.77 -18.39
CA GLN A 317 0.85 -3.50 -17.23
C GLN A 317 2.07 -2.79 -16.64
N ARG A 318 2.96 -2.29 -17.50
CA ARG A 318 4.18 -1.59 -17.09
C ARG A 318 3.85 -0.21 -16.53
N VAL A 319 2.95 0.52 -17.18
CA VAL A 319 2.49 1.82 -16.68
C VAL A 319 1.80 1.67 -15.33
N GLU A 320 0.90 0.70 -15.20
CA GLU A 320 0.18 0.41 -13.95
C GLU A 320 1.13 -0.03 -12.83
N ALA A 321 2.13 -0.87 -13.12
CA ALA A 321 3.16 -1.25 -12.14
C ALA A 321 4.00 -0.05 -11.67
N CYS A 322 4.41 0.83 -12.59
CA CYS A 322 5.14 2.06 -12.27
C CYS A 322 4.30 2.99 -11.38
N ILE A 323 3.03 3.17 -11.71
CA ILE A 323 2.06 3.91 -10.89
C ILE A 323 1.96 3.30 -9.49
N TYR A 324 1.95 1.97 -9.38
CA TYR A 324 1.86 1.26 -8.11
C TYR A 324 3.08 1.55 -7.22
N VAL A 325 4.30 1.45 -7.77
CA VAL A 325 5.53 1.78 -7.05
C VAL A 325 5.55 3.26 -6.64
N LEU A 326 5.23 4.17 -7.54
CA LEU A 326 5.20 5.60 -7.23
C LEU A 326 4.17 5.93 -6.15
N THR A 327 3.05 5.22 -6.11
CA THR A 327 2.05 5.37 -5.05
C THR A 327 2.60 4.96 -3.68
N ALA A 328 3.43 3.91 -3.62
CA ALA A 328 4.07 3.46 -2.38
C ALA A 328 5.13 4.46 -1.87
N VAL A 329 5.84 5.14 -2.78
CA VAL A 329 6.96 6.04 -2.44
C VAL A 329 6.53 7.50 -2.28
N ALA A 330 5.48 7.95 -2.98
CA ALA A 330 5.04 9.36 -2.99
C ALA A 330 4.83 9.97 -1.59
N PRO A 331 4.27 9.26 -0.58
CA PRO A 331 4.13 9.80 0.77
C PRO A 331 5.45 10.03 1.52
N LYS A 332 6.53 9.36 1.10
CA LYS A 332 7.87 9.46 1.69
C LYS A 332 8.74 10.50 0.99
N ALA A 333 8.36 10.93 -0.22
CA ALA A 333 9.07 11.96 -0.96
C ALA A 333 8.64 13.37 -0.55
N VAL A 334 9.56 14.33 -0.62
CA VAL A 334 9.28 15.73 -0.33
C VAL A 334 8.48 16.34 -1.48
N ALA A 335 7.32 16.92 -1.16
CA ALA A 335 6.46 17.50 -2.17
C ALA A 335 7.16 18.59 -2.98
N GLY A 336 7.06 18.48 -4.31
CA GLY A 336 7.59 19.45 -5.27
C GLY A 336 9.09 19.35 -5.58
N GLN A 337 9.81 18.34 -5.06
CA GLN A 337 11.23 18.14 -5.37
C GLN A 337 11.47 17.19 -6.55
N ASP A 338 10.46 16.44 -6.99
CA ASP A 338 10.53 15.54 -8.13
C ASP A 338 9.78 16.07 -9.38
N GLU A 339 10.25 15.68 -10.56
CA GLU A 339 9.60 16.01 -11.84
C GLU A 339 8.79 14.83 -12.43
N VAL A 340 8.98 13.62 -11.90
CA VAL A 340 8.40 12.39 -12.43
C VAL A 340 6.92 12.29 -12.12
N ILE A 341 6.51 12.53 -10.87
CA ILE A 341 5.11 12.49 -10.44
C ILE A 341 4.29 13.57 -11.16
N PRO A 342 4.71 14.86 -11.19
CA PRO A 342 4.02 15.87 -12.01
C PRO A 342 3.97 15.51 -13.50
N GLY A 343 5.06 14.94 -14.05
CA GLY A 343 5.11 14.45 -15.42
C GLY A 343 4.09 13.35 -15.70
N LEU A 344 3.99 12.37 -14.81
CA LEU A 344 3.04 11.27 -14.88
C LEU A 344 1.59 11.76 -14.76
N LEU A 345 1.31 12.68 -13.84
CA LEU A 345 -0.02 13.29 -13.69
C LEU A 345 -0.47 14.00 -14.97
N ARG A 346 0.43 14.69 -15.67
CA ARG A 346 0.16 15.29 -17.00
C ARG A 346 0.01 14.25 -18.11
N LEU A 347 0.57 13.05 -17.92
CA LEU A 347 0.50 11.94 -18.86
C LEU A 347 -0.83 11.19 -18.78
N LEU A 348 -1.44 11.08 -17.59
CA LEU A 348 -2.66 10.27 -17.38
C LEU A 348 -3.75 10.51 -18.41
N PRO A 349 -4.18 11.76 -18.73
CA PRO A 349 -5.25 11.99 -19.69
C PRO A 349 -4.90 11.61 -21.14
N LYS A 350 -3.61 11.38 -21.43
CA LYS A 350 -3.09 11.06 -22.76
C LYS A 350 -2.84 9.57 -22.95
N LEU A 351 -2.94 8.75 -21.90
CA LEU A 351 -2.72 7.31 -21.99
C LEU A 351 -3.82 6.64 -22.83
N ASP A 352 -3.42 5.67 -23.65
CA ASP A 352 -4.36 4.80 -24.37
C ASP A 352 -4.90 3.72 -23.40
N TYR A 353 -6.07 3.99 -22.79
CA TYR A 353 -6.67 3.09 -21.82
C TYR A 353 -7.33 1.89 -22.51
N PRO A 354 -7.12 0.65 -22.02
CA PRO A 354 -7.91 -0.49 -22.47
C PRO A 354 -9.41 -0.24 -22.30
N SER A 355 -10.22 -0.75 -23.25
CA SER A 355 -11.66 -0.49 -23.30
C SER A 355 -12.50 -1.45 -22.45
N GLU A 356 -12.05 -2.70 -22.30
CA GLU A 356 -12.81 -3.77 -21.64
C GLU A 356 -11.93 -4.65 -20.73
N GLY A 357 -12.59 -5.49 -19.93
CA GLY A 357 -11.94 -6.50 -19.08
C GLY A 357 -11.19 -5.94 -17.88
N LEU A 358 -10.41 -6.82 -17.23
CA LEU A 358 -9.55 -6.45 -16.10
C LEU A 358 -8.52 -5.36 -16.41
N PRO A 359 -7.85 -5.34 -17.59
CA PRO A 359 -6.92 -4.27 -17.95
C PRO A 359 -7.53 -2.86 -17.87
N ALA A 360 -8.78 -2.72 -18.32
CA ALA A 360 -9.49 -1.45 -18.31
C ALA A 360 -9.75 -0.95 -16.89
N LEU A 361 -10.04 -1.85 -15.95
CA LEU A 361 -10.25 -1.53 -14.53
C LEU A 361 -8.93 -1.23 -13.82
N LEU A 362 -7.91 -2.06 -14.01
CA LEU A 362 -6.64 -1.94 -13.28
C LEU A 362 -5.89 -0.66 -13.62
N LEU A 363 -5.77 -0.29 -14.91
CA LEU A 363 -5.08 0.95 -15.28
C LEU A 363 -5.83 2.19 -14.79
N ARG A 364 -7.18 2.20 -14.84
CA ARG A 364 -8.00 3.29 -14.30
C ARG A 364 -7.89 3.37 -12.78
N THR A 365 -7.84 2.22 -12.09
CA THR A 365 -7.60 2.15 -10.65
C THR A 365 -6.24 2.73 -10.31
N GLY A 366 -5.20 2.38 -11.07
CA GLY A 366 -3.86 2.95 -10.93
C GLY A 366 -3.87 4.48 -11.07
N ALA A 367 -4.53 5.00 -12.11
CA ALA A 367 -4.70 6.46 -12.28
C ALA A 367 -5.39 7.09 -11.05
N GLY A 368 -6.43 6.45 -10.52
CA GLY A 368 -7.07 6.87 -9.27
C GLY A 368 -6.14 6.86 -8.06
N ARG A 369 -5.34 5.81 -7.89
CA ARG A 369 -4.39 5.67 -6.77
C ARG A 369 -3.35 6.78 -6.78
N ILE A 370 -2.65 7.01 -7.89
CA ILE A 370 -1.60 8.05 -7.90
C ILE A 370 -2.21 9.43 -7.61
N VAL A 371 -3.36 9.76 -8.20
CA VAL A 371 -4.06 11.04 -7.94
C VAL A 371 -4.50 11.17 -6.48
N LEU A 372 -4.96 10.08 -5.87
CA LEU A 372 -5.33 10.05 -4.44
C LEU A 372 -4.12 10.35 -3.55
N TYR A 373 -3.01 9.66 -3.76
CA TYR A 373 -1.82 9.79 -2.91
C TYR A 373 -0.99 11.05 -3.20
N THR A 374 -1.21 11.71 -4.34
CA THR A 374 -0.54 12.97 -4.71
C THR A 374 -1.47 14.18 -4.65
N SER A 375 -2.59 14.10 -3.92
CA SER A 375 -3.60 15.18 -3.88
C SER A 375 -3.03 16.51 -3.37
N CYS A 376 -2.05 16.47 -2.47
CA CYS A 376 -1.38 17.66 -1.95
C CYS A 376 -0.56 18.39 -3.03
N TYR A 377 0.14 17.65 -3.90
CA TYR A 377 0.85 18.22 -5.06
C TYR A 377 -0.13 18.92 -6.01
N LEU A 378 -1.30 18.31 -6.23
CA LEU A 378 -2.34 18.86 -7.09
C LEU A 378 -2.97 20.13 -6.51
N ALA A 379 -3.05 20.26 -5.18
CA ALA A 379 -3.57 21.46 -4.54
C ALA A 379 -2.73 22.71 -4.85
N GLU A 380 -1.46 22.55 -5.21
CA GLU A 380 -0.55 23.64 -5.58
C GLU A 380 -0.53 23.94 -7.09
N GLN A 381 -1.04 23.02 -7.93
CA GLN A 381 -1.03 23.15 -9.41
C GLN A 381 -2.44 23.31 -9.98
N LYS A 382 -2.97 24.54 -9.99
CA LYS A 382 -4.34 24.89 -10.44
C LYS A 382 -4.74 24.25 -11.78
N GLU A 383 -3.97 24.48 -12.84
CA GLU A 383 -4.32 24.00 -14.18
C GLU A 383 -4.34 22.46 -14.26
N LEU A 384 -3.37 21.81 -13.64
CA LEU A 384 -3.25 20.35 -13.62
C LEU A 384 -4.40 19.73 -12.81
N CYS A 385 -4.72 20.30 -11.65
CA CYS A 385 -5.83 19.87 -10.80
C CYS A 385 -7.16 19.87 -11.56
N VAL A 386 -7.50 20.99 -12.20
CA VAL A 386 -8.76 21.11 -12.95
C VAL A 386 -8.78 20.15 -14.15
N THR A 387 -7.66 20.01 -14.85
CA THR A 387 -7.54 19.07 -15.98
C THR A 387 -7.81 17.64 -15.54
N LEU A 388 -7.23 17.22 -14.41
CA LEU A 388 -7.43 15.86 -13.87
C LEU A 388 -8.84 15.67 -13.34
N LEU A 389 -9.43 16.64 -12.63
CA LEU A 389 -10.81 16.54 -12.16
C LEU A 389 -11.79 16.36 -13.34
N ASN A 390 -11.64 17.14 -14.41
CA ASN A 390 -12.44 16.98 -15.62
C ASN A 390 -12.21 15.62 -16.27
N PHE A 391 -10.94 15.19 -16.41
CA PHE A 391 -10.60 13.87 -16.93
C PHE A 391 -11.28 12.73 -16.15
N PHE A 392 -11.30 12.80 -14.82
CA PHE A 392 -11.98 11.80 -14.01
C PHE A 392 -13.51 11.83 -14.20
N CYS A 393 -14.10 13.03 -14.26
CA CYS A 393 -15.54 13.19 -14.41
C CYS A 393 -16.06 12.81 -15.79
N GLU A 394 -15.27 13.03 -16.84
CA GLU A 394 -15.71 12.84 -18.22
C GLU A 394 -15.26 11.50 -18.81
N THR A 395 -14.09 11.00 -18.41
CA THR A 395 -13.43 9.87 -19.10
C THR A 395 -13.27 8.63 -18.22
N ILE A 396 -12.93 8.77 -16.93
CA ILE A 396 -12.66 7.62 -16.06
C ILE A 396 -13.93 7.09 -15.44
N ILE A 397 -14.58 7.87 -14.56
CA ILE A 397 -15.64 7.36 -13.68
C ILE A 397 -16.89 6.91 -14.46
N PRO A 398 -17.39 7.65 -15.48
CA PRO A 398 -18.56 7.21 -16.25
C PRO A 398 -18.39 5.88 -16.97
N VAL A 399 -17.14 5.51 -17.31
CA VAL A 399 -16.82 4.28 -18.04
C VAL A 399 -16.72 3.08 -17.11
N LEU A 400 -16.34 3.25 -15.84
CA LEU A 400 -16.14 2.11 -14.93
C LEU A 400 -17.36 1.17 -14.86
N PRO A 401 -18.61 1.65 -14.70
CA PRO A 401 -19.77 0.77 -14.63
C PRO A 401 -20.13 0.08 -15.95
N THR A 402 -19.59 0.53 -17.09
CA THR A 402 -19.86 -0.04 -18.42
C THR A 402 -18.85 -1.11 -18.84
N VAL A 403 -17.75 -1.27 -18.08
CA VAL A 403 -16.74 -2.30 -18.36
C VAL A 403 -17.33 -3.68 -18.12
N SER A 404 -17.38 -4.49 -19.18
CA SER A 404 -17.81 -5.88 -19.10
C SER A 404 -16.81 -6.70 -18.29
N THR A 405 -17.30 -7.41 -17.27
CA THR A 405 -16.50 -8.27 -16.39
C THR A 405 -17.05 -9.69 -16.39
N SER A 406 -16.19 -10.68 -16.67
CA SER A 406 -16.53 -12.11 -16.63
C SER A 406 -15.88 -12.78 -15.42
N GLY A 407 -16.53 -12.78 -14.27
CA GLY A 407 -16.04 -13.50 -13.07
C GLY A 407 -16.34 -12.79 -11.75
N GLY A 408 -16.05 -13.48 -10.64
CA GLY A 408 -16.21 -12.96 -9.27
C GLY A 408 -15.17 -11.89 -8.92
N ALA A 409 -13.87 -12.22 -9.05
CA ALA A 409 -12.76 -11.30 -8.76
C ALA A 409 -12.85 -9.98 -9.56
N SER A 410 -13.35 -10.03 -10.79
CA SER A 410 -13.56 -8.85 -11.63
C SER A 410 -14.62 -7.89 -11.09
N ARG A 411 -15.63 -8.38 -10.35
CA ARG A 411 -16.64 -7.52 -9.71
C ARG A 411 -16.09 -6.81 -8.48
N ASP A 412 -15.23 -7.48 -7.71
CA ASP A 412 -14.60 -6.87 -6.54
C ASP A 412 -13.59 -5.79 -6.97
N ILE A 413 -12.83 -6.07 -8.04
CA ILE A 413 -11.96 -5.06 -8.66
C ILE A 413 -12.77 -3.90 -9.21
N LEU A 414 -13.92 -4.14 -9.87
CA LEU A 414 -14.79 -3.05 -10.34
C LEU A 414 -15.23 -2.14 -9.19
N LYS A 415 -15.69 -2.71 -8.06
CA LYS A 415 -16.06 -1.94 -6.87
C LYS A 415 -14.88 -1.16 -6.31
N LEU A 416 -13.71 -1.79 -6.24
CA LEU A 416 -12.47 -1.14 -5.81
C LEU A 416 -12.10 0.03 -6.74
N SER A 417 -12.19 -0.16 -8.06
CA SER A 417 -11.92 0.88 -9.06
C SER A 417 -12.85 2.07 -8.87
N GLN A 418 -14.14 1.83 -8.70
CA GLN A 418 -15.13 2.88 -8.45
C GLN A 418 -14.77 3.66 -7.18
N LYS A 419 -14.57 2.94 -6.06
CA LYS A 419 -14.22 3.55 -4.78
C LYS A 419 -12.95 4.39 -4.86
N VAL A 420 -11.85 3.82 -5.35
CA VAL A 420 -10.55 4.50 -5.43
C VAL A 420 -10.62 5.74 -6.32
N CYS A 421 -11.26 5.65 -7.50
CA CYS A 421 -11.36 6.80 -8.39
C CYS A 421 -12.22 7.93 -7.80
N THR A 422 -13.31 7.60 -7.10
CA THR A 422 -14.14 8.61 -6.44
C THR A 422 -13.50 9.19 -5.18
N ASP A 423 -12.75 8.37 -4.43
CA ASP A 423 -11.99 8.84 -3.27
C ASP A 423 -10.83 9.75 -3.70
N ALA A 424 -10.21 9.49 -4.85
CA ALA A 424 -9.22 10.38 -5.45
C ALA A 424 -9.83 11.76 -5.74
N VAL A 425 -10.98 11.80 -6.43
CA VAL A 425 -11.71 13.05 -6.70
C VAL A 425 -12.09 13.77 -5.40
N LYS A 426 -12.65 13.05 -4.42
CA LYS A 426 -12.99 13.60 -3.10
C LYS A 426 -11.78 14.25 -2.45
N THR A 427 -10.66 13.54 -2.40
CA THR A 427 -9.44 13.99 -1.69
C THR A 427 -8.79 15.16 -2.40
N VAL A 428 -8.76 15.17 -3.73
CA VAL A 428 -8.31 16.32 -4.53
C VAL A 428 -9.20 17.54 -4.31
N LEU A 429 -10.53 17.39 -4.33
CA LEU A 429 -11.45 18.48 -4.04
C LEU A 429 -11.22 19.05 -2.63
N MET A 430 -11.05 18.17 -1.64
CA MET A 430 -10.74 18.57 -0.27
C MET A 430 -9.40 19.31 -0.20
N ALA A 431 -8.33 18.80 -0.80
CA ALA A 431 -7.00 19.41 -0.76
C ALA A 431 -6.97 20.76 -1.51
N ALA A 432 -7.57 20.83 -2.70
CA ALA A 432 -7.55 21.99 -3.59
C ALA A 432 -8.67 23.01 -3.34
N ARG A 433 -9.57 22.80 -2.37
CA ARG A 433 -10.80 23.60 -2.14
C ARG A 433 -10.58 25.11 -2.16
N MET A 434 -9.53 25.59 -1.51
CA MET A 434 -9.21 27.02 -1.44
C MET A 434 -8.82 27.60 -2.79
N MET A 435 -7.97 26.88 -3.54
CA MET A 435 -7.51 27.28 -4.88
C MET A 435 -8.65 27.21 -5.91
N LEU A 436 -9.54 26.20 -5.80
CA LEU A 436 -10.73 26.10 -6.64
C LEU A 436 -11.69 27.28 -6.41
N VAL A 437 -11.91 27.69 -5.16
CA VAL A 437 -12.75 28.87 -4.85
C VAL A 437 -12.10 30.19 -5.27
N GLN A 438 -10.77 30.34 -5.20
CA GLN A 438 -10.13 31.54 -5.75
C GLN A 438 -10.39 31.68 -7.27
N SER A 439 -10.48 30.56 -7.98
CA SER A 439 -10.77 30.53 -9.42
C SER A 439 -12.18 31.02 -9.76
N LEU A 440 -13.14 30.90 -8.83
CA LEU A 440 -14.49 31.46 -8.95
C LEU A 440 -14.52 32.99 -8.95
N ALA A 441 -13.59 33.64 -8.25
CA ALA A 441 -13.49 35.10 -8.17
C ALA A 441 -12.82 35.71 -9.42
N GLU A 442 -12.13 34.88 -10.22
CA GLU A 442 -11.39 35.27 -11.41
C GLU A 442 -12.22 35.04 -12.70
N LYS A 443 -11.65 35.32 -13.87
CA LYS A 443 -12.31 35.14 -15.18
C LYS A 443 -12.61 33.67 -15.54
N ASP A 444 -12.31 32.72 -14.66
CA ASP A 444 -12.39 31.27 -14.89
C ASP A 444 -13.71 30.64 -14.41
N ARG A 445 -14.71 31.45 -14.03
CA ARG A 445 -16.03 30.98 -13.59
C ARG A 445 -16.68 29.92 -14.51
N PRO A 446 -16.65 30.03 -15.86
CA PRO A 446 -17.23 28.99 -16.73
C PRO A 446 -16.57 27.62 -16.57
N GLN A 447 -15.26 27.58 -16.28
CA GLN A 447 -14.52 26.34 -16.10
C GLN A 447 -14.91 25.64 -14.79
N TRP A 448 -15.15 26.42 -13.74
CA TRP A 448 -15.71 25.91 -12.49
C TRP A 448 -17.12 25.37 -12.66
N GLU A 449 -18.01 26.11 -13.33
CA GLU A 449 -19.40 25.67 -13.56
C GLU A 449 -19.44 24.36 -14.35
N HIS A 450 -18.58 24.23 -15.36
CA HIS A 450 -18.39 22.99 -16.12
C HIS A 450 -17.94 21.83 -15.23
N LEU A 451 -16.94 22.05 -14.36
CA LEU A 451 -16.46 21.04 -13.42
C LEU A 451 -17.55 20.59 -12.44
N VAL A 452 -18.30 21.51 -11.84
CA VAL A 452 -19.40 21.18 -10.92
C VAL A 452 -20.49 20.40 -11.63
N GLN A 453 -20.83 20.78 -12.87
CA GLN A 453 -21.80 20.04 -13.67
C GLN A 453 -21.31 18.62 -13.99
N GLY A 454 -20.01 18.46 -14.31
CA GLY A 454 -19.36 17.17 -14.50
C GLY A 454 -19.46 16.30 -13.24
N LEU A 455 -19.06 16.81 -12.08
CA LEU A 455 -19.13 16.12 -10.80
C LEU A 455 -20.57 15.73 -10.42
N ALA A 456 -21.53 16.64 -10.63
CA ALA A 456 -22.95 16.36 -10.42
C ALA A 456 -23.45 15.25 -11.34
N SER A 457 -23.05 15.24 -12.62
CA SER A 457 -23.46 14.21 -13.57
C SER A 457 -22.99 12.81 -13.14
N VAL A 458 -21.75 12.69 -12.66
CA VAL A 458 -21.18 11.44 -12.16
C VAL A 458 -21.87 10.99 -10.87
N CYS A 459 -22.09 11.92 -9.94
CA CYS A 459 -22.82 11.67 -8.69
C CYS A 459 -24.23 11.11 -8.93
N LEU A 460 -24.89 11.50 -10.03
CA LEU A 460 -26.23 11.05 -10.37
C LEU A 460 -26.28 9.74 -11.17
N LEU A 461 -25.14 9.17 -11.58
CA LEU A 461 -25.09 7.90 -12.31
C LEU A 461 -25.67 6.74 -11.46
N PRO A 462 -26.80 6.13 -11.87
CA PRO A 462 -27.44 5.07 -11.09
C PRO A 462 -26.64 3.75 -11.07
N THR A 463 -25.74 3.58 -12.03
CA THR A 463 -24.90 2.38 -12.21
C THR A 463 -23.65 2.41 -11.35
N LEU A 464 -23.28 3.57 -10.80
CA LEU A 464 -22.17 3.72 -9.87
C LEU A 464 -22.61 3.30 -8.46
N ASP A 465 -21.71 2.66 -7.72
CA ASP A 465 -21.96 2.26 -6.34
C ASP A 465 -22.34 3.48 -5.46
N ILE A 466 -23.25 3.27 -4.50
CA ILE A 466 -23.75 4.37 -3.67
C ILE A 466 -22.65 5.01 -2.83
N ASP A 467 -21.69 4.25 -2.32
CA ASP A 467 -20.62 4.78 -1.49
C ASP A 467 -19.68 5.65 -2.33
N ALA A 468 -19.40 5.24 -3.57
CA ALA A 468 -18.61 6.02 -4.54
C ALA A 468 -19.30 7.35 -4.89
N ARG A 469 -20.63 7.34 -5.06
CA ARG A 469 -21.43 8.56 -5.28
C ARG A 469 -21.37 9.50 -4.07
N ILE A 470 -21.49 8.95 -2.86
CA ILE A 470 -21.39 9.72 -1.61
C ILE A 470 -20.00 10.35 -1.45
N SER A 471 -18.92 9.66 -1.83
CA SER A 471 -17.57 10.25 -1.80
C SER A 471 -17.47 11.52 -2.64
N ILE A 472 -18.08 11.56 -3.83
CA ILE A 472 -18.13 12.77 -4.67
C ILE A 472 -18.92 13.89 -3.98
N VAL A 473 -20.08 13.56 -3.38
CA VAL A 473 -20.90 14.52 -2.60
C VAL A 473 -20.08 15.14 -1.47
N THR A 474 -19.34 14.32 -0.71
CA THR A 474 -18.48 14.81 0.37
C THR A 474 -17.38 15.74 -0.16
N GLY A 475 -16.77 15.39 -1.29
CA GLY A 475 -15.77 16.24 -1.94
C GLY A 475 -16.32 17.61 -2.34
N LEU A 476 -17.47 17.64 -3.03
CA LEU A 476 -18.16 18.88 -3.42
C LEU A 476 -18.54 19.74 -2.21
N GLY A 477 -19.11 19.13 -1.17
CA GLY A 477 -19.48 19.82 0.06
C GLY A 477 -18.29 20.48 0.75
N SER A 478 -17.09 19.88 0.68
CA SER A 478 -15.86 20.49 1.21
C SER A 478 -15.45 21.77 0.47
N VAL A 479 -15.76 21.89 -0.82
CA VAL A 479 -15.50 23.10 -1.62
C VAL A 479 -16.55 24.16 -1.33
N PHE A 480 -17.83 23.76 -1.24
CA PHE A 480 -18.91 24.67 -0.85
C PHE A 480 -18.65 25.30 0.52
N ALA A 481 -18.13 24.53 1.48
CA ALA A 481 -17.85 24.99 2.84
C ALA A 481 -16.81 26.12 2.93
N VAL A 482 -16.06 26.41 1.85
CA VAL A 482 -15.05 27.48 1.81
C VAL A 482 -15.38 28.62 0.83
N LEU A 483 -16.61 28.66 0.30
CA LEU A 483 -17.10 29.74 -0.54
C LEU A 483 -17.07 31.10 0.19
N PRO A 484 -16.94 32.23 -0.53
CA PRO A 484 -16.61 33.52 0.06
C PRO A 484 -17.72 34.16 0.89
N ASP A 485 -18.99 33.78 0.70
CA ASP A 485 -20.12 34.31 1.46
C ASP A 485 -21.17 33.23 1.77
N TRP A 486 -21.97 33.47 2.81
CA TRP A 486 -23.00 32.56 3.30
C TRP A 486 -24.14 32.33 2.30
N GLU A 487 -24.44 33.32 1.45
CA GLU A 487 -25.49 33.22 0.43
C GLU A 487 -25.11 32.22 -0.67
N GLN A 488 -23.86 32.27 -1.15
CA GLN A 488 -23.32 31.33 -2.15
C GLN A 488 -23.24 29.91 -1.61
N ILE A 489 -22.86 29.74 -0.33
CA ILE A 489 -22.90 28.43 0.34
C ILE A 489 -24.33 27.89 0.31
N THR A 490 -25.28 28.70 0.78
CA THR A 490 -26.69 28.32 0.88
C THR A 490 -27.29 28.01 -0.49
N ALA A 491 -27.03 28.84 -1.49
CA ALA A 491 -27.51 28.62 -2.87
C ALA A 491 -26.92 27.34 -3.47
N SER A 492 -25.61 27.11 -3.34
CA SER A 492 -24.94 25.91 -3.88
C SER A 492 -25.46 24.63 -3.22
N LEU A 493 -25.67 24.65 -1.90
CA LEU A 493 -26.26 23.54 -1.15
C LEU A 493 -27.68 23.22 -1.63
N LYS A 494 -28.51 24.25 -1.78
CA LYS A 494 -29.90 24.10 -2.22
C LYS A 494 -30.00 23.57 -3.64
N ASP A 495 -29.21 24.12 -4.57
CA ASP A 495 -29.15 23.66 -5.95
C ASP A 495 -28.68 22.21 -6.03
N PHE A 496 -27.69 21.81 -5.22
CA PHE A 496 -27.21 20.44 -5.19
C PHE A 496 -28.22 19.46 -4.57
N CYS A 497 -28.87 19.83 -3.46
CA CYS A 497 -29.93 19.01 -2.86
C CYS A 497 -31.14 18.85 -3.78
N ARG A 498 -31.44 19.85 -4.61
CA ARG A 498 -32.50 19.75 -5.63
C ARG A 498 -32.22 18.60 -6.60
N LEU A 499 -30.97 18.49 -7.05
CA LEU A 499 -30.53 17.47 -8.00
C LEU A 499 -30.66 16.04 -7.43
N THR A 500 -30.39 15.85 -6.13
CA THR A 500 -30.51 14.54 -5.47
C THR A 500 -31.95 14.23 -5.02
N ALA A 501 -32.79 15.25 -4.81
CA ALA A 501 -34.20 15.10 -4.48
C ALA A 501 -35.08 14.67 -5.66
N GLU A 502 -34.72 15.00 -6.89
CA GLU A 502 -35.51 14.64 -8.08
C GLU A 502 -35.62 13.11 -8.27
N PRO A 503 -34.53 12.31 -8.24
CA PRO A 503 -34.58 10.85 -8.27
C PRO A 503 -35.29 10.21 -7.05
N LEU A 504 -35.29 10.90 -5.90
CA LEU A 504 -35.84 10.42 -4.65
C LEU A 504 -37.36 10.21 -4.74
N THR A 505 -38.08 11.09 -5.44
CA THR A 505 -39.54 11.03 -5.55
C THR A 505 -40.00 9.68 -6.11
N LYS A 506 -39.34 9.20 -7.18
CA LYS A 506 -39.61 7.89 -7.77
C LYS A 506 -39.23 6.75 -6.82
N ALA A 507 -38.06 6.85 -6.17
CA ALA A 507 -37.60 5.84 -5.22
C ALA A 507 -38.55 5.67 -4.03
N LEU A 508 -39.12 6.76 -3.51
CA LEU A 508 -40.10 6.72 -2.42
C LEU A 508 -41.44 6.11 -2.85
N GLN A 509 -41.88 6.34 -4.08
CA GLN A 509 -43.10 5.72 -4.64
C GLN A 509 -42.95 4.21 -4.81
N ASP A 510 -41.78 3.77 -5.25
CA ASP A 510 -41.48 2.36 -5.50
C ASP A 510 -41.07 1.59 -4.22
N TYR A 511 -40.80 2.31 -3.12
CA TYR A 511 -40.30 1.73 -1.89
C TYR A 511 -41.33 0.82 -1.19
N ARG A 512 -40.87 -0.36 -0.77
CA ARG A 512 -41.63 -1.31 0.04
C ARG A 512 -40.84 -1.58 1.32
N PRO A 513 -41.44 -1.41 2.51
CA PRO A 513 -40.73 -1.65 3.77
C PRO A 513 -40.17 -3.08 3.84
N PRO A 514 -38.88 -3.25 4.17
CA PRO A 514 -38.30 -4.57 4.34
C PRO A 514 -38.92 -5.27 5.56
N ARG A 515 -39.01 -6.60 5.53
CA ARG A 515 -39.45 -7.39 6.69
C ARG A 515 -38.41 -7.45 7.81
N ASN A 516 -37.17 -7.01 7.54
CA ASN A 516 -36.05 -7.05 8.46
C ASN A 516 -35.30 -5.70 8.40
N ASN A 517 -35.02 -5.10 9.56
CA ASN A 517 -34.48 -3.74 9.65
C ASN A 517 -32.96 -3.66 9.42
N MET A 518 -32.31 -4.79 9.15
CA MET A 518 -30.87 -4.88 8.88
C MET A 518 -30.50 -4.70 7.40
N VAL A 519 -31.48 -4.42 6.52
CA VAL A 519 -31.21 -4.16 5.10
C VAL A 519 -30.67 -2.74 4.96
N SER A 520 -29.72 -2.49 4.06
CA SER A 520 -29.27 -1.14 3.72
C SER A 520 -30.43 -0.31 3.11
N GLY A 521 -30.54 0.96 3.49
CA GLY A 521 -31.52 1.87 2.91
C GLY A 521 -31.38 2.06 1.38
N PRO A 522 -32.43 2.53 0.68
CA PRO A 522 -32.40 2.78 -0.76
C PRO A 522 -31.29 3.76 -1.17
N PRO A 523 -30.56 3.51 -2.28
CA PRO A 523 -29.46 4.37 -2.71
C PRO A 523 -29.83 5.85 -2.89
N ALA A 524 -30.99 6.14 -3.48
CA ALA A 524 -31.45 7.52 -3.67
C ALA A 524 -31.68 8.26 -2.34
N VAL A 525 -32.13 7.54 -1.30
CA VAL A 525 -32.33 8.09 0.05
C VAL A 525 -30.99 8.37 0.71
N LYS A 526 -30.04 7.44 0.63
CA LYS A 526 -28.66 7.62 1.13
C LYS A 526 -28.00 8.85 0.51
N LEU A 527 -28.10 8.98 -0.81
CA LEU A 527 -27.50 10.10 -1.52
C LEU A 527 -28.13 11.45 -1.15
N PHE A 528 -29.46 11.49 -1.01
CA PHE A 528 -30.17 12.69 -0.58
C PHE A 528 -29.75 13.11 0.83
N ILE A 529 -29.72 12.17 1.79
CA ILE A 529 -29.26 12.45 3.17
C ILE A 529 -27.82 12.96 3.16
N ALA A 530 -26.92 12.32 2.40
CA ALA A 530 -25.54 12.79 2.26
C ALA A 530 -25.43 14.20 1.67
N SER A 531 -26.31 14.57 0.74
CA SER A 531 -26.32 15.94 0.17
C SER A 531 -26.80 17.01 1.17
N LEU A 532 -27.71 16.67 2.10
CA LEU A 532 -28.18 17.60 3.12
C LEU A 532 -27.07 18.01 4.09
N SER A 533 -26.13 17.10 4.39
CA SER A 533 -25.07 17.27 5.38
C SER A 533 -23.67 17.39 4.77
N CYS A 534 -23.55 17.60 3.46
CA CYS A 534 -22.26 17.54 2.76
C CYS A 534 -21.25 18.64 3.19
N CYS A 535 -21.71 19.77 3.71
CA CYS A 535 -20.86 20.84 4.26
C CYS A 535 -20.62 20.64 5.77
N GLY A 536 -19.68 19.77 6.15
CA GLY A 536 -19.42 19.45 7.56
C GLY A 536 -18.80 20.59 8.38
N HIS A 537 -17.84 21.34 7.82
CA HIS A 537 -17.08 22.39 8.51
C HIS A 537 -17.00 23.66 7.67
N ILE A 538 -18.00 24.53 7.81
CA ILE A 538 -17.98 25.88 7.22
C ILE A 538 -16.95 26.74 7.97
N ARG A 539 -16.13 27.51 7.26
CA ARG A 539 -15.10 28.37 7.90
C ARG A 539 -15.75 29.34 8.89
N ASN A 540 -15.08 29.61 10.01
CA ASN A 540 -15.54 30.58 11.01
C ASN A 540 -14.99 31.99 10.77
N ASP A 541 -14.32 32.22 9.64
CA ASP A 541 -13.56 33.45 9.37
C ASP A 541 -14.42 34.58 8.79
N TYR A 542 -15.74 34.44 8.79
CA TYR A 542 -16.66 35.46 8.28
C TYR A 542 -16.75 36.64 9.25
N SER A 543 -16.92 37.86 8.71
CA SER A 543 -17.07 39.06 9.52
C SER A 543 -18.34 38.96 10.37
N ALA A 544 -18.30 39.44 11.62
CA ALA A 544 -19.46 39.45 12.51
C ALA A 544 -20.63 40.32 11.98
N ASP A 545 -20.36 41.19 11.01
CA ASP A 545 -21.36 42.04 10.36
C ASP A 545 -22.08 41.31 9.18
N ASP A 546 -21.55 40.18 8.70
CA ASP A 546 -22.09 39.36 7.60
C ASP A 546 -22.70 38.02 8.09
N GLU A 547 -22.94 37.88 9.39
CA GLU A 547 -23.47 36.64 9.97
C GLU A 547 -24.94 36.43 9.53
N PRO A 548 -25.28 35.31 8.87
CA PRO A 548 -26.61 35.12 8.31
C PRO A 548 -27.61 34.91 9.45
N THR A 549 -28.86 35.31 9.21
CA THR A 549 -29.97 35.06 10.14
C THR A 549 -30.22 33.56 10.39
N THR A 550 -29.78 32.71 9.47
CA THR A 550 -29.90 31.25 9.54
C THR A 550 -28.64 30.60 8.98
N GLN A 551 -28.06 29.65 9.72
CA GLN A 551 -26.90 28.87 9.27
C GLN A 551 -27.26 28.07 7.98
N PRO A 552 -26.37 27.95 6.97
CA PRO A 552 -26.73 27.38 5.66
C PRO A 552 -27.25 25.95 5.66
N LEU A 553 -26.72 25.07 6.52
CA LEU A 553 -27.23 23.70 6.63
C LEU A 553 -28.65 23.71 7.18
N LEU A 554 -28.93 24.55 8.17
CA LEU A 554 -30.26 24.73 8.72
C LEU A 554 -31.22 25.31 7.68
N ALA A 555 -30.80 26.34 6.94
CA ALA A 555 -31.60 26.94 5.86
C ALA A 555 -31.91 25.93 4.73
N ASN A 556 -30.96 25.05 4.41
CA ASN A 556 -31.16 23.96 3.46
C ASN A 556 -32.12 22.89 4.02
N LEU A 557 -31.96 22.51 5.30
CA LEU A 557 -32.84 21.57 5.97
C LEU A 557 -34.29 22.07 6.04
N GLU A 558 -34.49 23.36 6.35
CA GLU A 558 -35.81 24.01 6.39
C GLU A 558 -36.51 23.98 5.03
N GLU A 559 -35.77 24.23 3.94
CA GLU A 559 -36.31 24.16 2.58
C GLU A 559 -36.80 22.76 2.21
N TYR A 560 -36.02 21.73 2.56
CA TYR A 560 -36.33 20.35 2.24
C TYR A 560 -37.05 19.60 3.36
N TRP A 561 -37.51 20.28 4.41
CA TRP A 561 -38.07 19.64 5.61
C TRP A 561 -39.25 18.71 5.30
N SER A 562 -40.13 19.11 4.38
CA SER A 562 -41.25 18.27 3.94
C SER A 562 -40.79 16.95 3.30
N THR A 563 -39.71 16.99 2.52
CA THR A 563 -39.09 15.81 1.90
C THR A 563 -38.41 14.94 2.95
N VAL A 564 -37.69 15.56 3.90
CA VAL A 564 -37.06 14.87 5.03
C VAL A 564 -38.12 14.14 5.87
N GLN A 565 -39.25 14.78 6.18
CA GLN A 565 -40.35 14.14 6.89
C GLN A 565 -40.89 12.92 6.15
N GLN A 566 -41.06 13.01 4.81
CA GLN A 566 -41.49 11.88 4.00
C GLN A 566 -40.48 10.73 4.02
N VAL A 567 -39.19 11.04 3.88
CA VAL A 567 -38.08 10.06 3.97
C VAL A 567 -38.06 9.38 5.34
N VAL A 568 -38.22 10.15 6.41
CA VAL A 568 -38.23 9.61 7.78
C VAL A 568 -39.39 8.65 7.97
N MET A 569 -40.60 9.11 7.65
CA MET A 569 -41.83 8.33 7.85
C MET A 569 -41.91 7.09 6.97
N SER A 570 -41.32 7.14 5.77
CA SER A 570 -41.47 6.08 4.77
C SER A 570 -40.32 5.07 4.80
N VAL A 571 -39.10 5.49 5.14
CA VAL A 571 -37.87 4.70 4.95
C VAL A 571 -37.06 4.61 6.24
N VAL A 572 -36.65 5.74 6.82
CA VAL A 572 -35.63 5.77 7.90
C VAL A 572 -36.07 5.00 9.15
N ILE A 573 -37.36 5.00 9.49
CA ILE A 573 -37.90 4.22 10.63
C ILE A 573 -37.61 2.72 10.51
N TYR A 574 -37.37 2.21 9.29
CA TYR A 574 -37.08 0.80 9.02
C TYR A 574 -35.58 0.50 8.90
N HIS A 575 -34.71 1.52 8.96
CA HIS A 575 -33.29 1.44 8.67
C HIS A 575 -32.46 2.17 9.75
N GLN A 576 -31.77 1.41 10.59
CA GLN A 576 -31.00 1.96 11.72
C GLN A 576 -29.79 2.80 11.27
N ASP A 577 -29.13 2.42 10.17
CA ASP A 577 -27.99 3.15 9.59
C ASP A 577 -28.39 4.55 9.13
N LEU A 578 -29.53 4.66 8.42
CA LEU A 578 -30.07 5.94 7.98
C LEU A 578 -30.53 6.82 9.15
N SER A 579 -31.03 6.21 10.22
CA SER A 579 -31.47 6.94 11.40
C SER A 579 -30.29 7.64 12.07
N GLN A 580 -29.16 6.95 12.20
CA GLN A 580 -27.93 7.52 12.75
C GLN A 580 -27.29 8.58 11.85
N GLN A 581 -27.41 8.47 10.53
CA GLN A 581 -26.86 9.47 9.61
C GLN A 581 -27.67 10.78 9.57
N LEU A 582 -28.98 10.70 9.86
CA LEU A 582 -29.85 11.88 9.87
C LEU A 582 -29.82 12.63 11.21
N CYS A 583 -29.67 11.90 12.32
CA CYS A 583 -29.47 12.48 13.65
C CYS A 583 -28.07 13.07 13.80
#